data_AF-A0A970Y4T1-F1
#
_entry.id   AF-A0A970Y4T1-F1
#
_cell.length_a   1.000
_cell.length_b   1.000
_cell.length_c   1.000
_cell.angle_alpha   90.00
_cell.angle_beta   90.00
_cell.angle_gamma   90.00
#
_symmetry.space_group_name_H-M   'P 1'
#
loop_
_entity.id
_entity.type
_entity.pdbx_description
1 polymer ?
#
loop_
_entity_poly.entity_id
_entity_poly.type
_entity_poly.pdbx_seq_one_letter_code
_entity_poly.pdbx_strand_id
1 'polypeptide(L)'
;MKKTTRTARILGKALPLALSILLMGGLLAGCGGENNSGATATSTSTTAAATSTTADGQPPQQPGDGAAPGAPPGGGSTSVDTGTGAYTLSDGETLTGDTYTSTNADENAIRAEGDATATLENVTVEKTAGAASNNDASSFYGLNAAILALDNATLNITGGTVTATAEGANGVFAYDGATINITDTTVNVSGGNAGGIEVAGGGTMHATNLTVNATVKAAIRSDRGGGTMVVDGGTYTTSGNSGAPAIYSTADITVSNATLTAKDSEALVVEGLNSITLVDCDVTGNMGGTYSKTDTANNVHNVMLYQSMSGDAEQGTSSLSMTGGTLVSKNGDMFYVTNTSSIITLSGVDLTLADGTYLLRVSGNTSERGWGTAGANGGTCEFNLKGQTIAGDILADSMSKLAMTITDGSSYTGAINADGTEAAALSVTLDSTSIWTLTADSYVTQFDGDMANVVTNGHTLYANGTAVD
;
A
#
# COMPACT_ATOMS: atom_id res chain seq x y z
N MET A 1 -39.37 27.55 73.96
CA MET A 1 -38.30 28.09 73.09
C MET A 1 -37.02 27.31 73.36
N LYS A 2 -36.80 26.17 72.68
CA LYS A 2 -35.77 25.93 71.64
C LYS A 2 -34.37 26.46 71.96
N LYS A 3 -33.43 25.56 72.26
CA LYS A 3 -32.21 25.28 71.45
C LYS A 3 -31.47 24.04 71.97
N THR A 4 -31.07 23.18 71.04
CA THR A 4 -30.52 21.83 71.24
C THR A 4 -29.03 21.82 70.85
N THR A 5 -28.17 21.51 71.83
CA THR A 5 -27.09 20.49 71.91
C THR A 5 -26.10 20.22 70.74
N ARG A 6 -24.82 20.56 71.02
CA ARG A 6 -23.50 19.84 70.97
C ARG A 6 -22.81 19.30 69.67
N THR A 7 -21.55 19.78 69.49
CA THR A 7 -20.19 19.12 69.48
C THR A 7 -20.02 17.68 68.89
N ALA A 8 -18.94 17.21 68.22
CA ALA A 8 -17.50 17.57 68.20
C ALA A 8 -16.68 16.86 67.07
N ARG A 9 -15.61 17.53 66.57
CA ARG A 9 -14.20 17.11 66.26
C ARG A 9 -13.82 15.65 65.90
N ILE A 10 -12.88 15.47 64.95
CA ILE A 10 -11.47 15.01 65.15
C ILE A 10 -10.61 15.08 63.85
N LEU A 11 -9.29 15.19 64.10
CA LEU A 11 -8.02 15.39 63.38
C LEU A 11 -7.71 14.72 62.01
N GLY A 12 -6.73 15.33 61.32
CA GLY A 12 -5.63 14.58 60.68
C GLY A 12 -4.95 15.26 59.48
N LYS A 13 -3.87 16.02 59.69
CA LYS A 13 -2.94 16.50 58.64
C LYS A 13 -1.69 15.60 58.62
N ALA A 14 -1.20 15.20 57.44
CA ALA A 14 0.14 14.66 57.23
C ALA A 14 0.69 15.03 55.84
N LEU A 15 2.02 15.13 55.80
CA LEU A 15 2.99 15.76 54.86
C LEU A 15 3.08 15.18 53.43
N PRO A 16 3.76 15.90 52.49
CA PRO A 16 4.09 15.44 51.16
C PRO A 16 5.42 14.63 51.13
N LEU A 17 5.52 13.75 50.14
CA LEU A 17 6.69 12.89 49.88
C LEU A 17 7.75 13.69 49.10
N ALA A 18 8.91 13.90 49.72
CA ALA A 18 10.13 14.42 49.08
C ALA A 18 10.93 13.25 48.50
N LEU A 19 11.33 13.35 47.22
CA LEU A 19 12.24 12.41 46.58
C LEU A 19 13.68 12.94 46.71
N SER A 20 14.52 12.10 47.30
CA SER A 20 15.87 12.37 47.78
C SER A 20 16.88 12.54 46.65
N ILE A 21 17.61 13.66 46.68
CA ILE A 21 18.88 13.88 46.00
C ILE A 21 19.96 13.03 46.69
N LEU A 22 20.67 12.20 45.93
CA LEU A 22 21.93 11.60 46.35
C LEU A 22 23.08 12.31 45.63
N LEU A 23 23.81 13.13 46.39
CA LEU A 23 25.05 13.78 45.99
C LEU A 23 26.20 12.98 46.59
N MET A 24 27.11 12.46 45.76
CA MET A 24 28.42 11.99 46.21
C MET A 24 29.47 12.65 45.31
N GLY A 25 30.23 13.56 45.90
CA GLY A 25 31.24 14.36 45.22
C GLY A 25 32.55 13.62 44.97
N GLY A 26 33.28 14.12 43.98
CA GLY A 26 34.69 13.83 43.73
C GLY A 26 35.27 14.92 42.84
N LEU A 27 36.06 15.82 43.45
CA LEU A 27 36.83 16.88 42.80
C LEU A 27 37.81 16.32 41.75
N LEU A 28 38.01 17.05 40.65
CA LEU A 28 39.34 17.46 40.17
C LEU A 28 39.23 18.62 39.17
N ALA A 29 40.11 19.60 39.37
CA ALA A 29 40.14 20.90 38.71
C ALA A 29 40.84 20.85 37.34
N GLY A 30 40.48 21.80 36.45
CA GLY A 30 41.24 22.12 35.25
C GLY A 30 40.60 23.29 34.48
N CYS A 31 41.23 24.46 34.54
CA CYS A 31 40.80 25.72 33.96
C CYS A 31 40.91 25.78 32.43
N GLY A 32 40.08 26.63 31.79
CA GLY A 32 40.52 27.43 30.64
C GLY A 32 39.48 27.77 29.57
N GLY A 33 39.08 29.04 29.51
CA GLY A 33 38.88 29.76 28.23
C GLY A 33 37.45 30.15 27.82
N GLU A 34 37.17 31.45 27.87
CA GLU A 34 35.93 32.12 27.45
C GLU A 34 35.86 32.45 25.92
N ASN A 35 34.61 32.56 25.42
CA ASN A 35 34.07 33.45 24.38
C ASN A 35 34.63 33.46 22.94
N ASN A 36 33.80 33.14 21.94
CA ASN A 36 33.03 34.18 21.22
C ASN A 36 31.90 33.62 20.30
N SER A 37 30.74 34.24 20.45
CA SER A 37 29.57 34.45 19.59
C SER A 37 29.53 33.94 18.13
N GLY A 38 28.47 33.20 17.81
CA GLY A 38 27.94 32.99 16.45
C GLY A 38 26.49 32.50 16.55
N ALA A 39 25.53 33.38 16.28
CA ALA A 39 24.11 33.15 16.48
C ALA A 39 23.51 32.18 15.44
N THR A 40 22.82 31.18 15.98
CA THR A 40 21.59 30.50 15.55
C THR A 40 20.87 30.94 14.27
N ALA A 41 20.54 29.95 13.44
CA ALA A 41 19.21 29.78 12.88
C ALA A 41 18.83 28.29 12.97
N THR A 42 18.34 27.86 14.14
CA THR A 42 17.74 26.54 14.33
C THR A 42 16.25 26.69 14.07
N SER A 43 15.77 26.17 12.95
CA SER A 43 14.34 26.05 12.68
C SER A 43 13.74 25.04 13.68
N THR A 44 13.04 25.54 14.69
CA THR A 44 12.19 24.72 15.54
C THR A 44 11.03 24.17 14.72
N SER A 45 11.14 22.92 14.29
CA SER A 45 10.01 22.12 13.84
C SER A 45 9.11 21.84 15.04
N THR A 46 8.00 22.56 15.15
CA THR A 46 6.89 22.13 16.00
C THR A 46 6.22 20.95 15.30
N THR A 47 6.63 19.73 15.66
CA THR A 47 5.90 18.51 15.33
C THR A 47 4.56 18.57 16.05
N ALA A 48 3.50 18.96 15.32
CA ALA A 48 2.15 18.63 15.72
C ALA A 48 2.01 17.12 15.51
N ALA A 49 2.10 16.36 16.59
CA ALA A 49 1.81 14.93 16.57
C ALA A 49 0.30 14.77 16.29
N ALA A 50 -0.04 14.41 15.05
CA ALA A 50 -1.33 13.81 14.76
C ALA A 50 -1.32 12.41 15.40
N THR A 51 -2.07 12.24 16.49
CA THR A 51 -2.28 10.93 17.11
C THR A 51 -3.26 10.13 16.25
N SER A 52 -2.75 9.41 15.25
CA SER A 52 -3.43 8.22 14.73
C SER A 52 -3.01 7.03 15.60
N THR A 53 -3.92 6.54 16.44
CA THR A 53 -3.71 5.30 17.18
C THR A 53 -3.95 4.12 16.24
N THR A 54 -3.02 3.84 15.34
CA THR A 54 -2.95 2.58 14.61
C THR A 54 -1.88 1.72 15.29
N ALA A 55 -2.25 0.50 15.67
CA ALA A 55 -1.27 -0.50 16.11
C ALA A 55 -0.35 -0.84 14.92
N ASP A 56 0.93 -1.10 15.21
CA ASP A 56 1.97 -1.34 14.20
C ASP A 56 1.64 -2.53 13.27
N GLY A 57 1.88 -2.38 11.96
CA GLY A 57 1.93 -3.50 11.01
C GLY A 57 0.57 -4.10 10.63
N GLN A 58 -0.50 -3.32 10.69
CA GLN A 58 -1.83 -3.81 10.34
C GLN A 58 -2.05 -3.69 8.82
N PRO A 59 -2.58 -4.75 8.16
CA PRO A 59 -3.05 -4.70 6.77
C PRO A 59 -3.98 -3.51 6.49
N PRO A 60 -4.38 -3.26 5.23
CA PRO A 60 -5.40 -2.26 4.94
C PRO A 60 -6.63 -2.52 5.81
N GLN A 61 -7.27 -1.45 6.27
CA GLN A 61 -8.63 -1.53 6.79
C GLN A 61 -9.53 -0.96 5.71
N GLN A 62 -10.80 -1.35 5.72
CA GLN A 62 -11.80 -0.59 4.99
C GLN A 62 -11.64 0.91 5.35
N PRO A 63 -11.61 1.83 4.37
CA PRO A 63 -11.64 3.26 4.65
C PRO A 63 -12.80 3.59 5.61
N GLY A 64 -12.55 4.48 6.58
CA GLY A 64 -13.52 4.76 7.65
C GLY A 64 -14.85 5.29 7.11
N ASP A 65 -15.93 4.57 7.42
CA ASP A 65 -17.36 4.91 7.33
C ASP A 65 -17.80 6.05 6.39
N GLY A 66 -17.58 5.86 5.09
CA GLY A 66 -18.41 6.45 4.04
C GLY A 66 -19.74 5.72 3.89
N ALA A 67 -20.61 5.79 4.92
CA ALA A 67 -21.92 5.12 5.03
C ALA A 67 -21.92 3.57 4.98
N ALA A 68 -22.83 2.97 5.75
CA ALA A 68 -23.11 1.53 5.75
C ALA A 68 -23.34 1.00 4.32
N PRO A 69 -23.07 -0.29 4.01
CA PRO A 69 -23.21 -0.86 2.67
C PRO A 69 -24.59 -0.53 2.08
N GLY A 70 -24.59 0.47 1.23
CA GLY A 70 -25.78 1.11 0.70
C GLY A 70 -26.25 0.39 -0.55
N ALA A 71 -27.57 0.35 -0.71
CA ALA A 71 -28.31 -0.14 -1.87
C ALA A 71 -27.68 0.26 -3.23
N PRO A 72 -27.98 -0.49 -4.33
CA PRO A 72 -27.48 -0.18 -5.67
C PRO A 72 -27.72 1.30 -6.03
N PRO A 73 -26.80 1.93 -6.77
CA PRO A 73 -26.71 3.39 -6.87
C PRO A 73 -28.00 3.97 -7.46
N GLY A 74 -28.78 4.58 -6.57
CA GLY A 74 -30.00 5.29 -6.86
C GLY A 74 -29.83 6.78 -6.67
N GLY A 75 -29.49 7.49 -7.75
CA GLY A 75 -30.04 8.81 -8.09
C GLY A 75 -30.04 9.94 -7.05
N GLY A 76 -28.95 10.15 -6.31
CA GLY A 76 -28.71 11.38 -5.55
C GLY A 76 -27.40 12.01 -5.98
N SER A 77 -27.42 13.25 -6.46
CA SER A 77 -26.20 13.99 -6.83
C SER A 77 -25.37 14.30 -5.59
N THR A 78 -24.42 13.45 -5.23
CA THR A 78 -23.30 13.83 -4.38
C THR A 78 -22.45 14.81 -5.16
N SER A 79 -22.32 16.06 -4.70
CA SER A 79 -21.45 17.03 -5.37
C SER A 79 -20.00 16.56 -5.28
N VAL A 80 -19.31 16.45 -6.42
CA VAL A 80 -17.86 16.28 -6.48
C VAL A 80 -17.21 17.56 -5.98
N ASP A 81 -16.27 17.45 -5.04
CA ASP A 81 -15.53 18.58 -4.48
C ASP A 81 -14.04 18.39 -4.76
N THR A 82 -13.50 19.26 -5.62
CA THR A 82 -12.08 19.27 -6.03
C THR A 82 -11.34 20.47 -5.45
N GLY A 83 -11.97 21.29 -4.61
CA GLY A 83 -11.35 22.47 -4.01
C GLY A 83 -11.14 23.63 -4.98
N THR A 84 -10.28 24.57 -4.58
CA THR A 84 -9.84 25.71 -5.39
C THR A 84 -8.38 25.57 -5.81
N GLY A 85 -7.93 26.39 -6.76
CA GLY A 85 -6.51 26.50 -7.11
C GLY A 85 -5.94 27.84 -6.63
N ALA A 86 -4.83 27.82 -5.90
CA ALA A 86 -4.05 29.03 -5.61
C ALA A 86 -3.46 29.63 -6.91
N TYR A 87 -3.05 28.75 -7.83
CA TYR A 87 -2.67 29.07 -9.20
C TYR A 87 -3.41 28.15 -10.19
N THR A 88 -4.33 28.70 -10.98
CA THR A 88 -4.97 27.97 -12.09
C THR A 88 -4.25 28.30 -13.39
N LEU A 89 -3.76 27.26 -14.06
CA LEU A 89 -3.01 27.36 -15.32
C LEU A 89 -3.93 27.78 -16.47
N SER A 90 -3.41 28.64 -17.35
CA SER A 90 -4.03 28.95 -18.64
C SER A 90 -3.61 27.95 -19.72
N ASP A 91 -4.45 27.79 -20.75
CA ASP A 91 -4.08 27.00 -21.92
C ASP A 91 -2.83 27.57 -22.62
N GLY A 92 -1.89 26.70 -22.95
CA GLY A 92 -0.59 27.03 -23.53
C GLY A 92 0.44 27.63 -22.57
N GLU A 93 0.12 27.76 -21.28
CA GLU A 93 1.03 28.37 -20.30
C GLU A 93 2.26 27.51 -20.01
N THR A 94 3.41 28.15 -19.81
CA THR A 94 4.64 27.50 -19.35
C THR A 94 5.21 28.26 -18.16
N LEU A 95 5.38 27.56 -17.04
CA LEU A 95 6.00 28.09 -15.82
C LEU A 95 7.39 27.46 -15.65
N THR A 96 8.40 28.29 -15.33
CA THR A 96 9.79 27.82 -15.26
C THR A 96 10.47 28.30 -13.98
N GLY A 97 10.98 27.38 -13.17
CA GLY A 97 11.92 27.65 -12.07
C GLY A 97 11.37 28.30 -10.80
N ASP A 98 10.14 28.85 -10.84
CA ASP A 98 9.54 29.56 -9.71
C ASP A 98 8.94 28.62 -8.63
N THR A 99 8.60 29.21 -7.49
CA THR A 99 7.93 28.52 -6.37
C THR A 99 6.45 28.88 -6.28
N TYR A 100 5.60 27.86 -6.16
CA TYR A 100 4.14 27.99 -6.03
C TYR A 100 3.68 27.31 -4.74
N THR A 101 3.04 28.06 -3.85
CA THR A 101 2.69 27.59 -2.51
C THR A 101 1.20 27.76 -2.25
N SER A 102 0.58 26.76 -1.63
CA SER A 102 -0.73 26.86 -1.00
C SER A 102 -0.65 26.51 0.49
N THR A 103 -1.31 27.34 1.31
CA THR A 103 -1.45 27.13 2.76
C THR A 103 -2.91 27.13 3.21
N ASN A 104 -3.87 27.35 2.31
CA ASN A 104 -5.29 27.36 2.62
C ASN A 104 -5.86 25.94 2.63
N ALA A 105 -6.93 25.71 3.39
CA ALA A 105 -7.66 24.44 3.33
C ALA A 105 -8.33 24.28 1.97
N ASP A 106 -8.44 23.04 1.48
CA ASP A 106 -9.16 22.67 0.25
C ASP A 106 -8.71 23.47 -0.99
N GLU A 107 -7.41 23.74 -1.07
CA GLU A 107 -6.81 24.55 -2.13
C GLU A 107 -5.52 23.91 -2.65
N ASN A 108 -5.49 23.58 -3.94
CA ASN A 108 -4.31 23.11 -4.64
C ASN A 108 -3.29 24.24 -4.80
N ALA A 109 -1.99 23.94 -4.77
CA ALA A 109 -0.97 24.95 -5.07
C ALA A 109 -0.96 25.29 -6.57
N ILE A 110 -1.05 24.27 -7.43
CA ILE A 110 -1.23 24.42 -8.87
C ILE A 110 -2.41 23.56 -9.33
N ARG A 111 -3.24 24.12 -10.23
CA ARG A 111 -4.40 23.47 -10.81
C ARG A 111 -4.44 23.64 -12.33
N ALA A 112 -4.68 22.56 -13.07
CA ALA A 112 -5.04 22.56 -14.48
C ALA A 112 -6.46 22.00 -14.64
N GLU A 113 -7.32 22.65 -15.41
CA GLU A 113 -8.73 22.27 -15.57
C GLU A 113 -9.27 22.59 -16.96
N GLY A 114 -10.47 22.09 -17.28
CA GLY A 114 -11.09 22.21 -18.60
C GLY A 114 -10.29 21.49 -19.68
N ASP A 115 -10.06 22.15 -20.80
CA ASP A 115 -9.29 21.60 -21.94
C ASP A 115 -7.85 22.15 -22.00
N ALA A 116 -7.35 22.74 -20.90
CA ALA A 116 -6.06 23.42 -20.89
C ALA A 116 -4.88 22.45 -21.08
N THR A 117 -3.95 22.81 -21.95
CA THR A 117 -2.64 22.15 -22.06
C THR A 117 -1.55 23.09 -21.52
N ALA A 118 -0.84 22.70 -20.47
CA ALA A 118 0.16 23.56 -19.82
C ALA A 118 1.46 22.80 -19.48
N THR A 119 2.52 23.55 -19.18
CA THR A 119 3.85 23.00 -18.89
C THR A 119 4.47 23.61 -17.64
N LEU A 120 5.07 22.77 -16.79
CA LEU A 120 5.84 23.14 -15.61
C LEU A 120 7.28 22.64 -15.77
N GLU A 121 8.26 23.55 -15.77
CA GLU A 121 9.68 23.23 -15.94
C GLU A 121 10.48 23.65 -14.71
N ASN A 122 11.07 22.69 -14.00
CA ASN A 122 11.94 22.94 -12.84
C ASN A 122 11.28 23.78 -11.73
N VAL A 123 9.95 23.75 -11.63
CA VAL A 123 9.20 24.50 -10.61
C VAL A 123 9.33 23.83 -9.23
N THR A 124 9.14 24.62 -8.18
CA THR A 124 8.95 24.11 -6.82
C THR A 124 7.49 24.30 -6.42
N VAL A 125 6.79 23.24 -6.04
CA VAL A 125 5.38 23.29 -5.62
C VAL A 125 5.26 22.84 -4.16
N GLU A 126 4.58 23.64 -3.33
CA GLU A 126 4.50 23.43 -1.89
C GLU A 126 3.05 23.50 -1.39
N LYS A 127 2.57 22.39 -0.83
CA LYS A 127 1.29 22.30 -0.12
C LYS A 127 1.55 21.92 1.33
N THR A 128 1.94 22.91 2.12
CA THR A 128 2.57 22.69 3.44
C THR A 128 1.65 22.98 4.63
N ALA A 129 0.53 23.66 4.39
CA ALA A 129 -0.51 23.91 5.39
C ALA A 129 -1.91 23.88 4.76
N GLY A 130 -2.94 24.00 5.61
CA GLY A 130 -4.34 23.92 5.21
C GLY A 130 -4.76 22.47 4.99
N ALA A 131 -5.40 21.88 6.00
CA ALA A 131 -5.90 20.52 5.95
C ALA A 131 -7.06 20.39 4.97
N ALA A 132 -7.19 19.22 4.35
CA ALA A 132 -8.42 18.84 3.65
C ALA A 132 -9.57 18.81 4.67
N SER A 133 -10.71 19.41 4.32
CA SER A 133 -11.93 19.31 5.11
C SER A 133 -12.61 17.95 4.99
N ASN A 134 -12.28 17.21 3.92
CA ASN A 134 -12.82 15.88 3.65
C ASN A 134 -11.74 14.95 3.06
N ASN A 135 -11.44 13.86 3.76
CA ASN A 135 -10.42 12.88 3.38
C ASN A 135 -10.82 12.04 2.15
N ASP A 136 -12.11 11.75 1.99
CA ASP A 136 -12.63 11.04 0.83
C ASP A 136 -12.50 11.91 -0.42
N ALA A 137 -12.88 13.18 -0.35
CA ALA A 137 -12.73 14.11 -1.47
C ALA A 137 -11.26 14.37 -1.83
N SER A 138 -10.37 14.39 -0.83
CA SER A 138 -8.92 14.42 -1.05
C SER A 138 -8.44 13.17 -1.79
N SER A 139 -8.87 11.98 -1.39
CA SER A 139 -8.45 10.71 -1.99
C SER A 139 -9.08 10.47 -3.37
N PHE A 140 -10.35 10.82 -3.53
CA PHE A 140 -11.12 10.48 -4.73
C PHE A 140 -11.03 11.55 -5.81
N TYR A 141 -10.86 12.82 -5.43
CA TYR A 141 -11.02 13.97 -6.33
C TYR A 141 -9.84 14.97 -6.28
N GLY A 142 -8.81 14.71 -5.46
CA GLY A 142 -7.64 15.57 -5.38
C GLY A 142 -7.85 16.91 -4.67
N LEU A 143 -8.91 17.04 -3.85
CA LEU A 143 -9.35 18.27 -3.14
C LEU A 143 -8.22 19.16 -2.60
N ASN A 144 -7.18 18.55 -2.02
CA ASN A 144 -6.11 19.27 -1.34
C ASN A 144 -4.71 18.93 -1.90
N ALA A 145 -4.63 18.31 -3.08
CA ALA A 145 -3.37 17.92 -3.71
C ALA A 145 -2.46 19.14 -3.98
N ALA A 146 -1.14 18.96 -3.97
CA ALA A 146 -0.20 20.03 -4.31
C ALA A 146 -0.34 20.43 -5.79
N ILE A 147 -0.39 19.44 -6.67
CA ILE A 147 -0.74 19.62 -8.09
C ILE A 147 -1.97 18.78 -8.41
N LEU A 148 -2.98 19.41 -9.00
CA LEU A 148 -4.18 18.75 -9.53
C LEU A 148 -4.36 19.07 -11.01
N ALA A 149 -4.56 18.04 -11.84
CA ALA A 149 -5.15 18.18 -13.16
C ALA A 149 -6.51 17.45 -13.18
N LEU A 150 -7.54 18.11 -13.73
CA LEU A 150 -8.89 17.56 -13.85
C LEU A 150 -9.54 17.89 -15.20
N ASP A 151 -10.74 17.35 -15.44
CA ASP A 151 -11.45 17.42 -16.72
C ASP A 151 -10.58 16.84 -17.87
N ASN A 152 -10.50 17.50 -19.03
CA ASN A 152 -9.68 17.05 -20.16
C ASN A 152 -8.27 17.68 -20.16
N ALA A 153 -7.82 18.26 -19.05
CA ALA A 153 -6.58 19.02 -19.02
C ALA A 153 -5.36 18.10 -19.28
N THR A 154 -4.36 18.64 -19.96
CA THR A 154 -3.07 17.97 -20.17
C THR A 154 -1.95 18.78 -19.52
N LEU A 155 -1.31 18.21 -18.50
CA LEU A 155 -0.22 18.87 -17.78
C LEU A 155 1.11 18.16 -18.02
N ASN A 156 2.09 18.89 -18.54
CA ASN A 156 3.46 18.39 -18.74
C ASN A 156 4.37 18.95 -17.65
N ILE A 157 5.07 18.09 -16.93
CA ILE A 157 5.92 18.44 -15.79
C ILE A 157 7.30 17.87 -16.04
N THR A 158 8.34 18.69 -15.96
CA THR A 158 9.73 18.24 -16.11
C THR A 158 10.63 18.86 -15.06
N GLY A 159 11.35 18.02 -14.32
CA GLY A 159 12.24 18.46 -13.25
C GLY A 159 11.49 19.00 -12.04
N GLY A 160 12.22 19.71 -11.16
CA GLY A 160 11.62 20.42 -10.03
C GLY A 160 11.31 19.55 -8.82
N THR A 161 10.55 20.11 -7.87
CA THR A 161 10.20 19.44 -6.61
C THR A 161 8.76 19.74 -6.22
N VAL A 162 8.03 18.71 -5.80
CA VAL A 162 6.69 18.81 -5.23
C VAL A 162 6.76 18.36 -3.77
N THR A 163 6.31 19.21 -2.85
CA THR A 163 6.30 18.93 -1.42
C THR A 163 4.88 19.09 -0.86
N ALA A 164 4.32 18.03 -0.29
CA ALA A 164 2.98 18.02 0.26
C ALA A 164 2.99 17.48 1.70
N THR A 165 2.79 18.35 2.68
CA THR A 165 2.90 18.00 4.11
C THR A 165 1.61 18.27 4.90
N ALA A 166 0.61 18.92 4.29
CA ALA A 166 -0.68 19.15 4.93
C ALA A 166 -1.55 17.88 4.93
N GLU A 167 -2.46 17.74 5.89
CA GLU A 167 -3.45 16.66 5.91
C GLU A 167 -4.26 16.62 4.60
N GLY A 168 -4.38 15.44 4.00
CA GLY A 168 -5.04 15.19 2.72
C GLY A 168 -4.31 15.75 1.50
N ALA A 169 -3.08 16.24 1.64
CA ALA A 169 -2.34 16.81 0.51
C ALA A 169 -1.56 15.76 -0.27
N ASN A 170 -2.20 15.16 -1.27
CA ASN A 170 -1.52 14.30 -2.25
C ASN A 170 -0.45 15.09 -3.02
N GLY A 171 0.59 14.42 -3.52
CA GLY A 171 1.66 15.06 -4.28
C GLY A 171 1.18 15.58 -5.64
N VAL A 172 0.95 14.66 -6.58
CA VAL A 172 0.51 14.97 -7.95
C VAL A 172 -0.69 14.09 -8.28
N PHE A 173 -1.80 14.71 -8.68
CA PHE A 173 -3.09 14.03 -8.83
C PHE A 173 -3.70 14.31 -10.21
N ALA A 174 -4.07 13.25 -10.95
CA ALA A 174 -4.86 13.35 -12.18
C ALA A 174 -6.27 12.79 -11.95
N TYR A 175 -7.30 13.58 -12.29
CA TYR A 175 -8.70 13.25 -12.04
C TYR A 175 -9.58 13.48 -13.29
N ASP A 176 -10.72 12.80 -13.37
CA ASP A 176 -11.82 13.06 -14.33
C ASP A 176 -11.42 13.15 -15.82
N GLY A 177 -10.52 12.27 -16.26
CA GLY A 177 -10.05 12.20 -17.65
C GLY A 177 -8.77 12.98 -17.95
N ALA A 178 -8.23 13.73 -16.98
CA ALA A 178 -7.04 14.53 -17.18
C ALA A 178 -5.81 13.66 -17.43
N THR A 179 -4.84 14.21 -18.17
CA THR A 179 -3.56 13.54 -18.45
C THR A 179 -2.41 14.32 -17.83
N ILE A 180 -1.58 13.67 -17.02
CA ILE A 180 -0.32 14.23 -16.52
C ILE A 180 0.85 13.45 -17.12
N ASN A 181 1.75 14.16 -17.80
CA ASN A 181 3.06 13.66 -18.19
C ASN A 181 4.10 14.26 -17.24
N ILE A 182 4.80 13.46 -16.46
CA ILE A 182 5.76 13.93 -15.46
C ILE A 182 7.09 13.22 -15.61
N THR A 183 8.20 13.96 -15.59
CA THR A 183 9.54 13.41 -15.79
C THR A 183 10.58 14.09 -14.90
N ASP A 184 11.53 13.33 -14.37
CA ASP A 184 12.68 13.82 -13.58
C ASP A 184 12.32 14.67 -12.35
N THR A 185 11.11 14.50 -11.81
CA THR A 185 10.62 15.29 -10.67
C THR A 185 10.81 14.54 -9.35
N THR A 186 11.17 15.29 -8.30
CA THR A 186 11.14 14.77 -6.92
C THR A 186 9.81 15.11 -6.25
N VAL A 187 9.13 14.11 -5.68
CA VAL A 187 7.85 14.26 -4.97
C VAL A 187 8.02 13.78 -3.53
N ASN A 188 7.81 14.68 -2.57
CA ASN A 188 7.92 14.38 -1.14
C ASN A 188 6.56 14.60 -0.46
N VAL A 189 5.98 13.54 0.08
CA VAL A 189 4.66 13.57 0.70
C VAL A 189 4.74 13.05 2.12
N SER A 190 4.27 13.86 3.07
CA SER A 190 4.17 13.47 4.48
C SER A 190 2.87 13.88 5.15
N GLY A 191 1.92 14.42 4.40
CA GLY A 191 0.58 14.73 4.88
C GLY A 191 -0.16 13.47 5.32
N GLY A 192 -1.00 13.57 6.36
CA GLY A 192 -1.90 12.47 6.70
C GLY A 192 -2.88 12.18 5.55
N ASN A 193 -3.25 10.92 5.37
CA ASN A 193 -4.08 10.45 4.26
C ASN A 193 -3.59 10.80 2.83
N ALA A 194 -2.31 11.16 2.66
CA ALA A 194 -1.78 11.62 1.38
C ALA A 194 -0.87 10.59 0.69
N GLY A 195 -1.08 10.40 -0.62
CA GLY A 195 -0.28 9.59 -1.54
C GLY A 195 0.73 10.41 -2.33
N GLY A 196 1.71 9.72 -2.93
CA GLY A 196 2.75 10.31 -3.77
C GLY A 196 2.19 10.85 -5.10
N ILE A 197 2.16 9.98 -6.11
CA ILE A 197 1.46 10.22 -7.37
C ILE A 197 0.16 9.42 -7.41
N GLU A 198 -0.91 10.02 -7.92
CA GLU A 198 -2.26 9.47 -7.81
C GLU A 198 -3.11 9.70 -9.07
N VAL A 199 -3.88 8.68 -9.45
CA VAL A 199 -4.95 8.77 -10.47
C VAL A 199 -6.28 8.31 -9.90
N ALA A 200 -7.37 8.99 -10.26
CA ALA A 200 -8.73 8.57 -9.93
C ALA A 200 -9.72 9.07 -11.00
N GLY A 201 -10.96 8.59 -10.97
CA GLY A 201 -12.02 9.06 -11.87
C GLY A 201 -11.70 8.93 -13.36
N GLY A 202 -10.87 7.97 -13.77
CA GLY A 202 -10.45 7.81 -15.17
C GLY A 202 -9.27 8.71 -15.59
N GLY A 203 -8.60 9.37 -14.64
CA GLY A 203 -7.37 10.12 -14.91
C GLY A 203 -6.24 9.23 -15.45
N THR A 204 -5.32 9.84 -16.20
CA THR A 204 -4.16 9.19 -16.80
C THR A 204 -2.87 9.85 -16.34
N MET A 205 -1.86 9.04 -16.01
CA MET A 205 -0.53 9.55 -15.70
C MET A 205 0.57 8.74 -16.38
N HIS A 206 1.49 9.45 -17.02
CA HIS A 206 2.73 8.94 -17.56
C HIS A 206 3.90 9.51 -16.76
N ALA A 207 4.58 8.66 -15.98
CA ALA A 207 5.66 9.06 -15.10
C ALA A 207 6.99 8.44 -15.54
N THR A 208 8.04 9.26 -15.65
CA THR A 208 9.38 8.78 -16.04
C THR A 208 10.43 9.27 -15.07
N ASN A 209 11.23 8.35 -14.53
CA ASN A 209 12.39 8.65 -13.68
C ASN A 209 12.08 9.58 -12.49
N LEU A 210 10.98 9.32 -11.76
CA LEU A 210 10.65 10.11 -10.58
C LEU A 210 11.42 9.64 -9.35
N THR A 211 11.60 10.55 -8.39
CA THR A 211 11.96 10.19 -7.02
C THR A 211 10.79 10.51 -6.11
N VAL A 212 10.06 9.50 -5.63
CA VAL A 212 8.88 9.68 -4.79
C VAL A 212 9.12 9.13 -3.39
N ASN A 213 8.93 9.97 -2.37
CA ASN A 213 8.99 9.60 -0.97
C ASN A 213 7.63 9.89 -0.33
N ALA A 214 6.94 8.86 0.16
CA ALA A 214 5.64 9.01 0.84
C ALA A 214 5.68 8.38 2.24
N THR A 215 5.22 9.09 3.27
CA THR A 215 5.32 8.57 4.65
C THR A 215 4.02 7.98 5.20
N VAL A 216 2.88 8.18 4.51
CA VAL A 216 1.56 7.82 5.07
C VAL A 216 0.75 6.89 4.16
N LYS A 217 0.66 7.19 2.86
CA LYS A 217 0.00 6.32 1.86
C LYS A 217 1.00 5.90 0.79
N ALA A 218 0.50 5.19 -0.22
CA ALA A 218 1.32 4.65 -1.27
C ALA A 218 2.06 5.72 -2.07
N ALA A 219 3.28 5.39 -2.53
CA ALA A 219 4.05 6.26 -3.39
C ALA A 219 3.43 6.33 -4.80
N ILE A 220 2.94 5.19 -5.29
CA ILE A 220 2.13 5.05 -6.50
C ILE A 220 0.74 4.62 -6.06
N ARG A 221 -0.27 5.45 -6.31
CA ARG A 221 -1.62 5.21 -5.83
C ARG A 221 -2.63 5.38 -6.95
N SER A 222 -3.75 4.70 -6.83
CA SER A 222 -5.00 5.11 -7.45
C SER A 222 -6.16 4.96 -6.47
N ASP A 223 -7.29 5.58 -6.80
CA ASP A 223 -8.50 5.48 -5.98
C ASP A 223 -9.77 5.39 -6.84
N ARG A 224 -10.94 5.68 -6.23
CA ARG A 224 -12.29 5.49 -6.80
C ARG A 224 -12.42 5.94 -8.26
N GLY A 225 -13.04 5.10 -9.07
CA GLY A 225 -13.26 5.33 -10.50
C GLY A 225 -12.06 4.97 -11.39
N GLY A 226 -10.97 4.46 -10.81
CA GLY A 226 -9.82 3.92 -11.52
C GLY A 226 -9.10 4.95 -12.37
N GLY A 227 -8.46 4.48 -13.44
CA GLY A 227 -7.61 5.29 -14.31
C GLY A 227 -6.52 4.45 -14.96
N THR A 228 -5.52 5.11 -15.50
CA THR A 228 -4.35 4.44 -16.08
C THR A 228 -3.07 5.11 -15.62
N MET A 229 -2.11 4.32 -15.16
CA MET A 229 -0.79 4.83 -14.83
C MET A 229 0.30 4.01 -15.51
N VAL A 230 1.20 4.68 -16.23
CA VAL A 230 2.38 4.08 -16.84
C VAL A 230 3.61 4.74 -16.25
N VAL A 231 4.45 3.95 -15.58
CA VAL A 231 5.64 4.40 -14.89
C VAL A 231 6.87 3.73 -15.50
N ASP A 232 7.90 4.50 -15.86
CA ASP A 232 9.16 3.98 -16.38
C ASP A 232 10.37 4.58 -15.63
N GLY A 233 11.10 3.71 -14.93
CA GLY A 233 12.23 4.10 -14.10
C GLY A 233 11.85 4.78 -12.80
N GLY A 234 12.86 5.27 -12.07
CA GLY A 234 12.69 6.02 -10.83
C GLY A 234 12.69 5.17 -9.57
N THR A 235 12.54 5.85 -8.43
CA THR A 235 12.55 5.25 -7.10
C THR A 235 11.32 5.70 -6.31
N TYR A 236 10.56 4.74 -5.79
CA TYR A 236 9.32 4.97 -5.08
C TYR A 236 9.41 4.32 -3.70
N THR A 237 9.55 5.16 -2.67
CA THR A 237 9.80 4.71 -1.30
C THR A 237 8.67 5.12 -0.38
N THR A 238 8.18 4.17 0.41
CA THR A 238 7.25 4.44 1.51
C THR A 238 7.85 4.08 2.87
N SER A 239 7.40 4.79 3.92
CA SER A 239 7.82 4.56 5.30
C SER A 239 6.69 4.56 6.32
N GLY A 240 5.44 4.47 5.87
CA GLY A 240 4.29 4.31 6.76
C GLY A 240 4.16 2.86 7.23
N ASN A 241 3.78 2.66 8.49
CA ASN A 241 3.68 1.35 9.14
C ASN A 241 2.31 0.65 8.98
N SER A 242 1.37 1.28 8.27
CA SER A 242 0.06 0.70 7.96
C SER A 242 -0.54 1.40 6.73
N GLY A 243 -0.94 0.62 5.73
CA GLY A 243 -1.64 1.12 4.54
C GLY A 243 -0.80 2.04 3.66
N ALA A 244 0.52 1.84 3.63
CA ALA A 244 1.46 2.60 2.83
C ALA A 244 2.29 1.70 1.91
N PRO A 245 1.65 0.88 1.05
CA PRO A 245 2.40 0.01 0.16
C PRO A 245 3.20 0.81 -0.87
N ALA A 246 4.17 0.22 -1.56
CA ALA A 246 4.84 0.93 -2.65
C ALA A 246 3.83 1.27 -3.77
N ILE A 247 2.94 0.32 -4.08
CA ILE A 247 1.80 0.51 -4.99
C ILE A 247 0.48 0.09 -4.32
N TYR A 248 -0.52 0.97 -4.39
CA TYR A 248 -1.92 0.63 -4.13
C TYR A 248 -2.75 0.83 -5.40
N SER A 249 -3.38 -0.24 -5.89
CA SER A 249 -4.11 -0.23 -7.17
C SER A 249 -5.61 -0.47 -7.02
N THR A 250 -6.34 0.50 -7.56
CA THR A 250 -7.76 0.50 -7.95
C THR A 250 -7.90 0.90 -9.43
N ALA A 251 -6.82 0.76 -10.21
CA ALA A 251 -6.69 1.20 -11.60
C ALA A 251 -5.85 0.20 -12.42
N ASP A 252 -5.58 0.52 -13.69
CA ASP A 252 -4.59 -0.21 -14.48
C ASP A 252 -3.22 0.44 -14.35
N ILE A 253 -2.31 -0.20 -13.60
CA ILE A 253 -0.97 0.33 -13.33
C ILE A 253 0.08 -0.55 -14.00
N THR A 254 0.89 0.04 -14.87
CA THR A 254 2.08 -0.59 -15.46
C THR A 254 3.33 0.14 -14.99
N VAL A 255 4.29 -0.59 -14.44
CA VAL A 255 5.58 -0.05 -13.99
C VAL A 255 6.72 -0.83 -14.64
N SER A 256 7.73 -0.13 -15.12
CA SER A 256 8.92 -0.72 -15.72
C SER A 256 10.20 -0.12 -15.14
N ASN A 257 11.27 -0.90 -15.04
CA ASN A 257 12.63 -0.44 -14.72
C ASN A 257 12.78 0.35 -13.40
N ALA A 258 11.84 0.19 -12.45
CA ALA A 258 11.78 1.01 -11.24
C ALA A 258 12.22 0.26 -9.99
N THR A 259 12.68 1.01 -8.98
CA THR A 259 12.87 0.49 -7.62
C THR A 259 11.70 0.89 -6.73
N LEU A 260 10.99 -0.10 -6.19
CA LEU A 260 9.81 0.05 -5.34
C LEU A 260 10.15 -0.48 -3.94
N THR A 261 10.01 0.35 -2.91
CA THR A 261 10.36 -0.03 -1.54
C THR A 261 9.31 0.43 -0.55
N ALA A 262 8.62 -0.52 0.08
CA ALA A 262 7.85 -0.29 1.28
C ALA A 262 8.66 -0.71 2.52
N LYS A 263 9.00 0.25 3.37
CA LYS A 263 9.87 -0.01 4.54
C LYS A 263 9.15 -0.71 5.68
N ASP A 264 7.84 -0.46 5.84
CA ASP A 264 7.06 -0.90 7.00
C ASP A 264 5.63 -1.38 6.61
N SER A 265 5.38 -1.59 5.30
CA SER A 265 4.08 -2.01 4.72
C SER A 265 4.29 -3.07 3.64
N GLU A 266 3.19 -3.53 3.06
CA GLU A 266 3.14 -4.39 1.87
C GLU A 266 3.93 -3.76 0.71
N ALA A 267 4.50 -4.56 -0.17
CA ALA A 267 5.04 -4.06 -1.42
C ALA A 267 3.91 -3.58 -2.37
N LEU A 268 2.91 -4.43 -2.59
CA LEU A 268 1.89 -4.25 -3.62
C LEU A 268 0.50 -4.62 -3.08
N VAL A 269 -0.51 -3.81 -3.40
CA VAL A 269 -1.91 -4.09 -3.09
C VAL A 269 -2.75 -3.88 -4.34
N VAL A 270 -3.54 -4.88 -4.72
CA VAL A 270 -4.51 -4.82 -5.82
C VAL A 270 -5.91 -5.05 -5.26
N GLU A 271 -6.80 -4.09 -5.49
CA GLU A 271 -8.18 -4.17 -5.05
C GLU A 271 -9.15 -4.38 -6.22
N GLY A 272 -10.09 -5.31 -6.08
CA GLY A 272 -11.20 -5.51 -7.01
C GLY A 272 -10.77 -5.90 -8.42
N LEU A 273 -11.40 -5.33 -9.45
CA LEU A 273 -11.17 -5.69 -10.86
C LEU A 273 -9.85 -5.20 -11.48
N ASN A 274 -8.98 -4.59 -10.66
CA ASN A 274 -7.87 -3.77 -11.12
C ASN A 274 -6.57 -4.55 -11.29
N SER A 275 -5.54 -3.88 -11.82
CA SER A 275 -4.32 -4.56 -12.22
C SER A 275 -3.02 -3.84 -11.84
N ILE A 276 -1.98 -4.64 -11.62
CA ILE A 276 -0.58 -4.20 -11.58
C ILE A 276 0.22 -5.07 -12.56
N THR A 277 0.94 -4.43 -13.48
CA THR A 277 1.92 -5.08 -14.36
C THR A 277 3.30 -4.50 -14.11
N LEU A 278 4.26 -5.37 -13.79
CA LEU A 278 5.65 -5.00 -13.52
C LEU A 278 6.61 -5.63 -14.54
N VAL A 279 7.54 -4.85 -15.08
CA VAL A 279 8.57 -5.32 -16.00
C VAL A 279 9.94 -4.84 -15.54
N ASP A 280 10.84 -5.76 -15.21
CA ASP A 280 12.21 -5.45 -14.76
C ASP A 280 12.25 -4.46 -13.57
N CYS A 281 11.34 -4.63 -12.62
CA CYS A 281 11.27 -3.83 -11.39
C CYS A 281 11.94 -4.54 -10.21
N ASP A 282 12.60 -3.77 -9.35
CA ASP A 282 13.12 -4.25 -8.06
C ASP A 282 12.16 -3.85 -6.95
N VAL A 283 11.52 -4.84 -6.33
CA VAL A 283 10.40 -4.64 -5.39
C VAL A 283 10.74 -5.22 -4.03
N THR A 284 10.61 -4.40 -2.99
CA THR A 284 10.80 -4.84 -1.60
C THR A 284 9.65 -4.36 -0.74
N GLY A 285 9.05 -5.26 0.03
CA GLY A 285 8.15 -4.92 1.12
C GLY A 285 8.61 -5.52 2.46
N ASN A 286 8.13 -4.92 3.53
CA ASN A 286 8.49 -5.27 4.89
C ASN A 286 7.34 -4.91 5.81
N MET A 287 6.21 -5.56 5.59
CA MET A 287 5.02 -5.32 6.39
C MET A 287 5.34 -5.57 7.88
N GLY A 288 4.98 -4.60 8.73
CA GLY A 288 5.15 -4.76 10.17
C GLY A 288 4.29 -5.91 10.74
N GLY A 289 4.47 -6.20 12.02
CA GLY A 289 3.66 -7.18 12.75
C GLY A 289 4.32 -8.55 12.93
N THR A 290 3.73 -9.36 13.81
CA THR A 290 4.22 -10.70 14.13
C THR A 290 3.57 -11.72 13.21
N TYR A 291 4.36 -12.33 12.33
CA TYR A 291 3.85 -13.36 11.45
C TYR A 291 3.36 -14.60 12.21
N SER A 292 2.24 -15.15 11.76
CA SER A 292 1.70 -16.43 12.23
C SER A 292 0.93 -17.13 11.11
N LYS A 293 1.32 -18.38 10.82
CA LYS A 293 0.60 -19.24 9.85
C LYS A 293 -0.86 -19.48 10.22
N THR A 294 -1.21 -19.36 11.49
CA THR A 294 -2.57 -19.66 11.98
C THR A 294 -3.43 -18.41 12.19
N ASP A 295 -2.85 -17.21 12.08
CA ASP A 295 -3.64 -15.99 12.15
C ASP A 295 -4.32 -15.75 10.80
N THR A 296 -5.65 -15.71 10.80
CA THR A 296 -6.49 -15.43 9.63
C THR A 296 -7.13 -14.04 9.68
N ALA A 297 -6.98 -13.30 10.80
CA ALA A 297 -7.50 -11.95 10.96
C ALA A 297 -6.48 -10.89 10.51
N ASN A 298 -5.20 -11.14 10.82
CA ASN A 298 -4.11 -10.18 10.62
C ASN A 298 -2.94 -10.84 9.89
N ASN A 299 -3.22 -11.42 8.72
CA ASN A 299 -2.16 -12.01 7.91
C ASN A 299 -1.08 -10.95 7.61
N VAL A 300 0.17 -11.21 7.96
CA VAL A 300 1.31 -10.40 7.53
C VAL A 300 1.76 -10.91 6.16
N HIS A 301 1.87 -10.03 5.18
CA HIS A 301 2.12 -10.38 3.79
C HIS A 301 2.86 -9.28 3.03
N ASN A 302 3.42 -9.64 1.88
CA ASN A 302 4.14 -8.72 1.01
C ASN A 302 3.26 -8.20 -0.12
N VAL A 303 2.42 -9.05 -0.70
CA VAL A 303 1.53 -8.70 -1.82
C VAL A 303 0.11 -9.13 -1.47
N MET A 304 -0.84 -8.22 -1.62
CA MET A 304 -2.25 -8.47 -1.36
C MET A 304 -3.09 -8.34 -2.63
N LEU A 305 -3.95 -9.32 -2.90
CA LEU A 305 -5.03 -9.19 -3.86
C LEU A 305 -6.35 -9.46 -3.14
N TYR A 306 -7.24 -8.47 -3.13
CA TYR A 306 -8.46 -8.56 -2.35
C TYR A 306 -9.59 -7.70 -2.91
N GLN A 307 -10.78 -7.85 -2.35
CA GLN A 307 -11.89 -6.94 -2.57
C GLN A 307 -12.33 -6.43 -1.20
N SER A 308 -12.39 -5.11 -1.02
CA SER A 308 -13.01 -4.52 0.17
C SER A 308 -14.53 -4.40 0.00
N MET A 309 -15.22 -3.93 1.04
CA MET A 309 -16.65 -3.61 1.01
C MET A 309 -16.92 -2.09 1.03
N SER A 310 -15.92 -1.25 0.71
CA SER A 310 -16.08 0.21 0.70
C SER A 310 -16.84 0.73 -0.52
N GLY A 311 -16.77 0.01 -1.64
CA GLY A 311 -17.30 0.46 -2.93
C GLY A 311 -16.34 1.34 -3.74
N ASP A 312 -15.07 1.46 -3.33
CA ASP A 312 -14.06 2.25 -4.05
C ASP A 312 -13.55 1.54 -5.31
N ALA A 313 -13.46 0.21 -5.25
CA ALA A 313 -13.14 -0.64 -6.38
C ALA A 313 -14.35 -1.49 -6.79
N GLU A 314 -14.61 -1.56 -8.08
CA GLU A 314 -15.60 -2.47 -8.65
C GLU A 314 -15.18 -3.94 -8.45
N GLN A 315 -16.17 -4.79 -8.18
CA GLN A 315 -15.95 -6.23 -8.05
C GLN A 315 -15.59 -6.86 -9.39
N GLY A 316 -14.50 -7.61 -9.41
CA GLY A 316 -14.08 -8.39 -10.57
C GLY A 316 -12.86 -9.24 -10.27
N THR A 317 -12.07 -9.50 -11.31
CA THR A 317 -10.85 -10.29 -11.19
C THR A 317 -9.64 -9.36 -11.10
N SER A 318 -8.97 -9.37 -9.95
CA SER A 318 -7.71 -8.66 -9.74
C SER A 318 -6.59 -9.33 -10.54
N SER A 319 -5.63 -8.55 -11.04
CA SER A 319 -4.49 -9.11 -11.77
C SER A 319 -3.15 -8.55 -11.30
N LEU A 320 -2.19 -9.44 -11.10
CA LEU A 320 -0.78 -9.11 -10.94
C LEU A 320 0.03 -9.86 -12.00
N SER A 321 0.80 -9.13 -12.79
CA SER A 321 1.80 -9.73 -13.68
C SER A 321 3.18 -9.14 -13.37
N MET A 322 4.19 -10.00 -13.29
CA MET A 322 5.58 -9.58 -13.13
C MET A 322 6.49 -10.36 -14.07
N THR A 323 7.29 -9.65 -14.85
CA THR A 323 8.29 -10.20 -15.76
C THR A 323 9.66 -9.63 -15.42
N GLY A 324 10.65 -10.49 -15.15
CA GLY A 324 11.98 -10.07 -14.74
C GLY A 324 12.00 -9.38 -13.37
N GLY A 325 13.14 -8.76 -13.04
CA GLY A 325 13.33 -8.03 -11.79
C GLY A 325 13.37 -8.90 -10.53
N THR A 326 13.16 -8.27 -9.37
CA THR A 326 13.23 -8.91 -8.05
C THR A 326 11.98 -8.62 -7.22
N LEU A 327 11.52 -9.60 -6.44
CA LEU A 327 10.45 -9.41 -5.46
C LEU A 327 10.86 -10.00 -4.10
N VAL A 328 11.10 -9.10 -3.14
CA VAL A 328 11.60 -9.43 -1.81
C VAL A 328 10.52 -9.18 -0.77
N SER A 329 10.16 -10.23 -0.03
CA SER A 329 9.40 -10.13 1.22
C SER A 329 10.37 -10.19 2.38
N LYS A 330 10.48 -9.12 3.17
CA LYS A 330 11.24 -9.14 4.43
C LYS A 330 10.45 -9.70 5.60
N ASN A 331 9.12 -9.74 5.49
CA ASN A 331 8.24 -10.27 6.52
C ASN A 331 6.90 -10.70 5.89
N GLY A 332 6.35 -11.82 6.36
CA GLY A 332 5.05 -12.32 5.94
C GLY A 332 5.05 -13.21 4.69
N ASP A 333 3.86 -13.72 4.38
CA ASP A 333 3.61 -14.49 3.16
C ASP A 333 3.93 -13.64 1.92
N MET A 334 4.45 -14.25 0.86
CA MET A 334 4.76 -13.49 -0.35
C MET A 334 3.48 -12.98 -1.02
N PHE A 335 2.52 -13.87 -1.28
CA PHE A 335 1.21 -13.51 -1.86
C PHE A 335 0.08 -13.90 -0.91
N TYR A 336 -0.87 -12.99 -0.71
CA TYR A 336 -2.11 -13.23 0.02
C TYR A 336 -3.33 -12.85 -0.83
N VAL A 337 -4.20 -13.83 -1.07
CA VAL A 337 -5.43 -13.66 -1.84
C VAL A 337 -6.63 -13.96 -0.95
N THR A 338 -7.55 -13.01 -0.84
CA THR A 338 -8.77 -13.14 -0.02
C THR A 338 -9.94 -12.38 -0.62
N ASN A 339 -11.16 -12.88 -0.45
CA ASN A 339 -12.41 -12.24 -0.86
C ASN A 339 -12.48 -11.77 -2.33
N THR A 340 -11.67 -12.30 -3.23
CA THR A 340 -11.65 -11.89 -4.64
C THR A 340 -11.28 -13.03 -5.58
N SER A 341 -11.58 -12.85 -6.86
CA SER A 341 -10.94 -13.63 -7.92
C SER A 341 -9.64 -12.92 -8.34
N SER A 342 -8.59 -13.69 -8.58
CA SER A 342 -7.25 -13.16 -8.85
C SER A 342 -6.53 -13.97 -9.90
N ILE A 343 -5.72 -13.29 -10.71
CA ILE A 343 -4.72 -13.90 -11.59
C ILE A 343 -3.36 -13.35 -11.19
N ILE A 344 -2.44 -14.23 -10.84
CA ILE A 344 -1.03 -13.89 -10.57
C ILE A 344 -0.19 -14.60 -11.64
N THR A 345 0.60 -13.85 -12.41
CA THR A 345 1.48 -14.39 -13.45
C THR A 345 2.92 -13.94 -13.22
N LEU A 346 3.83 -14.89 -13.06
CA LEU A 346 5.26 -14.64 -12.85
C LEU A 346 6.10 -15.24 -13.99
N SER A 347 7.05 -14.46 -14.49
CA SER A 347 7.97 -14.88 -15.54
C SER A 347 9.39 -14.36 -15.31
N GLY A 348 10.33 -15.27 -15.05
CA GLY A 348 11.75 -14.91 -14.84
C GLY A 348 12.02 -13.94 -13.68
N VAL A 349 11.18 -13.92 -12.65
CA VAL A 349 11.31 -13.04 -11.48
C VAL A 349 12.21 -13.69 -10.42
N ASP A 350 13.14 -12.95 -9.80
CA ASP A 350 13.89 -13.45 -8.66
C ASP A 350 13.15 -13.15 -7.34
N LEU A 351 12.67 -14.19 -6.66
CA LEU A 351 11.90 -14.05 -5.42
C LEU A 351 12.74 -14.39 -4.19
N THR A 352 12.67 -13.52 -3.18
CA THR A 352 13.19 -13.81 -1.85
C THR A 352 12.05 -13.77 -0.84
N LEU A 353 11.74 -14.93 -0.24
CA LEU A 353 10.69 -15.07 0.78
C LEU A 353 11.28 -14.81 2.17
N ALA A 354 10.41 -14.37 3.09
CA ALA A 354 10.73 -14.38 4.50
C ALA A 354 10.78 -15.82 5.04
N ASP A 355 11.64 -16.08 6.01
CA ASP A 355 11.83 -17.43 6.55
C ASP A 355 10.55 -17.98 7.19
N GLY A 356 10.20 -19.21 6.81
CA GLY A 356 9.07 -19.93 7.40
C GLY A 356 7.69 -19.40 7.02
N THR A 357 7.58 -18.56 5.98
CA THR A 357 6.30 -18.06 5.47
C THR A 357 5.82 -18.85 4.25
N TYR A 358 4.60 -18.58 3.77
CA TYR A 358 4.10 -19.18 2.54
C TYR A 358 4.52 -18.36 1.32
N LEU A 359 4.75 -19.07 0.21
CA LEU A 359 4.82 -18.46 -1.11
C LEU A 359 3.46 -17.86 -1.48
N LEU A 360 2.39 -18.63 -1.34
CA LEU A 360 1.04 -18.19 -1.66
C LEU A 360 0.08 -18.70 -0.58
N ARG A 361 -0.74 -17.79 -0.06
CA ARG A 361 -1.87 -18.08 0.80
C ARG A 361 -3.16 -17.61 0.14
N VAL A 362 -4.04 -18.54 -0.19
CA VAL A 362 -5.41 -18.27 -0.66
C VAL A 362 -6.38 -18.69 0.44
N SER A 363 -6.90 -17.72 1.19
CA SER A 363 -7.76 -18.04 2.33
C SER A 363 -8.82 -17.00 2.61
N GLY A 364 -9.87 -17.42 3.31
CA GLY A 364 -10.79 -16.49 3.95
C GLY A 364 -10.13 -15.77 5.14
N ASN A 365 -10.88 -14.82 5.67
CA ASN A 365 -10.47 -14.01 6.82
C ASN A 365 -11.64 -13.83 7.80
N THR A 366 -11.37 -13.25 8.97
CA THR A 366 -12.37 -13.09 10.04
C THR A 366 -13.40 -11.98 9.78
N SER A 367 -13.28 -11.24 8.67
CA SER A 367 -14.06 -10.04 8.33
C SER A 367 -13.94 -8.88 9.31
N GLU A 368 -13.04 -8.94 10.31
CA GLU A 368 -12.79 -7.84 11.24
C GLU A 368 -12.31 -6.56 10.55
N ARG A 369 -11.76 -6.69 9.34
CA ARG A 369 -11.28 -5.58 8.49
C ARG A 369 -12.30 -5.10 7.45
N GLY A 370 -13.51 -5.69 7.46
CA GLY A 370 -14.55 -5.39 6.48
C GLY A 370 -14.34 -6.07 5.12
N TRP A 371 -13.57 -7.15 5.06
CA TRP A 371 -13.28 -7.87 3.81
C TRP A 371 -14.19 -9.08 3.62
N GLY A 372 -15.33 -8.84 2.97
CA GLY A 372 -16.32 -9.87 2.69
C GLY A 372 -17.00 -10.41 3.94
N THR A 373 -17.68 -11.55 3.80
CA THR A 373 -18.40 -12.21 4.89
C THR A 373 -17.61 -13.40 5.43
N ALA A 374 -17.37 -13.43 6.74
CA ALA A 374 -16.62 -14.50 7.39
C ALA A 374 -17.27 -15.86 7.13
N GLY A 375 -16.46 -16.84 6.73
CA GLY A 375 -16.94 -18.16 6.30
C GLY A 375 -17.39 -18.22 4.83
N ALA A 376 -17.33 -17.11 4.09
CA ALA A 376 -17.71 -17.02 2.68
C ALA A 376 -16.83 -16.03 1.88
N ASN A 377 -15.65 -15.69 2.39
CA ASN A 377 -14.71 -14.70 1.83
C ASN A 377 -13.38 -15.34 1.41
N GLY A 378 -13.38 -16.62 1.05
CA GLY A 378 -12.23 -17.29 0.45
C GLY A 378 -11.80 -16.64 -0.86
N GLY A 379 -10.52 -16.82 -1.23
CA GLY A 379 -9.99 -16.36 -2.50
C GLY A 379 -10.22 -17.36 -3.63
N THR A 380 -10.26 -16.90 -4.87
CA THR A 380 -10.12 -17.74 -6.07
C THR A 380 -8.91 -17.25 -6.85
N CYS A 381 -7.85 -18.06 -6.97
CA CYS A 381 -6.60 -17.64 -7.60
C CYS A 381 -6.23 -18.52 -8.78
N GLU A 382 -5.90 -17.92 -9.91
CA GLU A 382 -5.10 -18.53 -10.97
C GLU A 382 -3.64 -18.11 -10.75
N PHE A 383 -2.75 -19.08 -10.57
CA PHE A 383 -1.33 -18.83 -10.31
C PHE A 383 -0.47 -19.43 -11.41
N ASN A 384 0.06 -18.56 -12.28
CA ASN A 384 0.74 -18.94 -13.50
C ASN A 384 2.25 -18.70 -13.39
N LEU A 385 3.03 -19.77 -13.53
CA LEU A 385 4.48 -19.76 -13.55
C LEU A 385 4.96 -20.05 -14.98
N LYS A 386 5.72 -19.12 -15.57
CA LYS A 386 6.22 -19.22 -16.95
C LYS A 386 7.72 -18.98 -16.99
N GLY A 387 8.54 -19.97 -17.38
CA GLY A 387 10.01 -19.84 -17.31
C GLY A 387 10.50 -19.39 -15.92
N GLN A 388 9.79 -19.80 -14.87
CA GLN A 388 9.95 -19.29 -13.52
C GLN A 388 10.62 -20.34 -12.64
N THR A 389 11.67 -19.96 -11.94
CA THR A 389 12.24 -20.76 -10.85
C THR A 389 11.77 -20.17 -9.53
N ILE A 390 11.12 -20.97 -8.68
CA ILE A 390 10.48 -20.46 -7.47
C ILE A 390 10.40 -21.54 -6.39
N ALA A 391 10.51 -21.12 -5.13
CA ALA A 391 10.41 -22.02 -3.99
C ALA A 391 9.51 -21.45 -2.89
N GLY A 392 8.86 -22.36 -2.15
CA GLY A 392 8.04 -22.04 -0.98
C GLY A 392 6.72 -22.81 -0.97
N ASP A 393 6.19 -23.01 0.22
CA ASP A 393 4.95 -23.76 0.40
C ASP A 393 3.73 -22.91 0.05
N ILE A 394 2.65 -23.56 -0.38
CA ILE A 394 1.38 -22.93 -0.74
C ILE A 394 0.27 -23.46 0.17
N LEU A 395 -0.60 -22.56 0.61
CA LEU A 395 -1.81 -22.87 1.36
C LEU A 395 -3.04 -22.35 0.61
N ALA A 396 -4.02 -23.21 0.39
CA ALA A 396 -5.38 -22.83 0.02
C ALA A 396 -6.37 -23.47 1.00
N ASP A 397 -7.18 -22.64 1.67
CA ASP A 397 -8.12 -23.14 2.67
C ASP A 397 -9.39 -23.76 2.05
N SER A 398 -10.22 -24.36 2.90
CA SER A 398 -11.44 -25.08 2.49
C SER A 398 -12.54 -24.21 1.87
N MET A 399 -12.40 -22.88 1.91
CA MET A 399 -13.31 -21.95 1.25
C MET A 399 -12.78 -21.47 -0.09
N SER A 400 -11.48 -21.70 -0.35
CA SER A 400 -10.74 -21.08 -1.43
C SER A 400 -10.49 -22.02 -2.60
N LYS A 401 -10.26 -21.42 -3.77
CA LYS A 401 -9.95 -22.11 -5.00
C LYS A 401 -8.59 -21.69 -5.53
N LEU A 402 -7.80 -22.64 -6.00
CA LEU A 402 -6.51 -22.39 -6.63
C LEU A 402 -6.38 -23.22 -7.92
N ALA A 403 -6.06 -22.56 -9.02
CA ALA A 403 -5.63 -23.20 -10.26
C ALA A 403 -4.18 -22.77 -10.53
N MET A 404 -3.24 -23.69 -10.34
CA MET A 404 -1.82 -23.44 -10.56
C MET A 404 -1.39 -24.02 -11.90
N THR A 405 -0.69 -23.22 -12.71
CA THR A 405 -0.15 -23.64 -14.01
C THR A 405 1.36 -23.44 -14.01
N ILE A 406 2.11 -24.51 -14.27
CA ILE A 406 3.57 -24.54 -14.27
C ILE A 406 4.05 -24.88 -15.68
N THR A 407 4.59 -23.87 -16.37
CA THR A 407 4.83 -23.92 -17.82
C THR A 407 6.15 -23.30 -18.26
N ASP A 408 6.50 -23.49 -19.53
CA ASP A 408 7.62 -22.82 -20.21
C ASP A 408 8.97 -23.08 -19.54
N GLY A 409 9.23 -24.32 -19.10
CA GLY A 409 10.47 -24.70 -18.44
C GLY A 409 10.60 -24.21 -17.00
N SER A 410 9.47 -24.00 -16.31
CA SER A 410 9.46 -23.56 -14.90
C SER A 410 9.95 -24.66 -13.95
N SER A 411 10.47 -24.25 -12.79
CA SER A 411 10.87 -25.14 -11.69
C SER A 411 10.27 -24.65 -10.38
N TYR A 412 9.28 -25.38 -9.86
CA TYR A 412 8.67 -25.13 -8.57
C TYR A 412 9.23 -26.10 -7.51
N THR A 413 9.72 -25.57 -6.38
CA THR A 413 10.12 -26.38 -5.22
C THR A 413 9.28 -26.03 -3.99
N GLY A 414 8.45 -26.93 -3.52
CA GLY A 414 7.59 -26.67 -2.37
C GLY A 414 6.48 -27.70 -2.21
N ALA A 415 5.72 -27.57 -1.13
CA ALA A 415 4.54 -28.39 -0.87
C ALA A 415 3.26 -27.54 -0.92
N ILE A 416 2.17 -28.18 -1.34
CA ILE A 416 0.84 -27.55 -1.41
C ILE A 416 -0.07 -28.23 -0.39
N ASN A 417 -0.64 -27.43 0.52
CA ASN A 417 -1.50 -27.90 1.61
C ASN A 417 -0.86 -29.04 2.42
N ALA A 418 0.42 -28.88 2.79
CA ALA A 418 1.21 -29.92 3.49
C ALA A 418 0.62 -30.37 4.85
N ASP A 419 -0.31 -29.61 5.41
CA ASP A 419 -1.04 -29.96 6.63
C ASP A 419 -2.26 -30.88 6.38
N GLY A 420 -2.51 -31.26 5.13
CA GLY A 420 -3.66 -32.07 4.73
C GLY A 420 -4.95 -31.28 4.56
N THR A 421 -4.90 -29.95 4.53
CA THR A 421 -6.07 -29.12 4.26
C THR A 421 -6.65 -29.42 2.88
N GLU A 422 -7.96 -29.67 2.82
CA GLU A 422 -8.68 -29.83 1.57
C GLU A 422 -9.27 -28.48 1.15
N ALA A 423 -8.75 -27.90 0.07
CA ALA A 423 -9.29 -26.68 -0.53
C ALA A 423 -10.65 -26.94 -1.22
N ALA A 424 -11.45 -25.90 -1.44
CA ALA A 424 -12.72 -26.04 -2.18
C ALA A 424 -12.51 -26.53 -3.62
N ALA A 425 -11.42 -26.08 -4.25
CA ALA A 425 -10.85 -26.67 -5.45
C ALA A 425 -9.36 -26.30 -5.53
N LEU A 426 -8.52 -27.26 -5.87
CA LEU A 426 -7.10 -27.04 -6.08
C LEU A 426 -6.60 -27.89 -7.25
N SER A 427 -6.38 -27.27 -8.41
CA SER A 427 -5.81 -27.94 -9.57
C SER A 427 -4.37 -27.49 -9.81
N VAL A 428 -3.52 -28.44 -10.21
CA VAL A 428 -2.16 -28.17 -10.68
C VAL A 428 -2.04 -28.73 -12.09
N THR A 429 -1.67 -27.87 -13.04
CA THR A 429 -1.30 -28.25 -14.40
C THR A 429 0.21 -28.09 -14.55
N LEU A 430 0.91 -29.16 -14.92
CA LEU A 430 2.36 -29.22 -15.10
C LEU A 430 2.68 -29.61 -16.54
N ASP A 431 3.31 -28.72 -17.30
CA ASP A 431 3.72 -29.05 -18.66
C ASP A 431 4.93 -30.00 -18.69
N SER A 432 5.17 -30.61 -19.86
CA SER A 432 6.26 -31.58 -20.04
C SER A 432 7.68 -31.01 -19.92
N THR A 433 7.82 -29.68 -19.92
CA THR A 433 9.12 -29.00 -19.87
C THR A 433 9.49 -28.53 -18.47
N SER A 434 8.52 -28.52 -17.57
CA SER A 434 8.63 -27.96 -16.23
C SER A 434 8.83 -29.05 -15.18
N ILE A 435 9.25 -28.66 -13.97
CA ILE A 435 9.52 -29.57 -12.86
C ILE A 435 8.81 -29.08 -11.60
N TRP A 436 8.22 -30.02 -10.86
CA TRP A 436 7.80 -29.80 -9.48
C TRP A 436 8.58 -30.69 -8.53
N THR A 437 9.34 -30.10 -7.60
CA THR A 437 10.06 -30.81 -6.53
C THR A 437 9.30 -30.69 -5.22
N LEU A 438 8.89 -31.83 -4.64
CA LEU A 438 8.16 -31.87 -3.37
C LEU A 438 9.11 -31.70 -2.18
N THR A 439 8.68 -30.90 -1.21
CA THR A 439 9.36 -30.70 0.10
C THR A 439 8.61 -31.34 1.27
N ALA A 440 7.36 -31.76 1.04
CA ALA A 440 6.50 -32.51 1.94
C ALA A 440 5.41 -33.20 1.10
N ASP A 441 4.60 -34.03 1.74
CA ASP A 441 3.38 -34.54 1.11
C ASP A 441 2.49 -33.37 0.68
N SER A 442 1.93 -33.46 -0.52
CA SER A 442 1.13 -32.39 -1.11
C SER A 442 -0.26 -32.89 -1.48
N TYR A 443 -1.26 -32.05 -1.22
CA TYR A 443 -2.67 -32.40 -1.36
C TYR A 443 -3.35 -31.45 -2.33
N VAL A 444 -3.76 -32.01 -3.47
CA VAL A 444 -4.47 -31.30 -4.53
C VAL A 444 -5.80 -31.99 -4.82
N THR A 445 -6.75 -31.29 -5.41
CA THR A 445 -7.99 -31.92 -5.88
C THR A 445 -7.84 -32.51 -7.28
N GLN A 446 -6.93 -31.96 -8.09
CA GLN A 446 -6.65 -32.45 -9.44
C GLN A 446 -5.19 -32.18 -9.79
N PHE A 447 -4.55 -33.17 -10.42
CA PHE A 447 -3.25 -33.02 -11.06
C PHE A 447 -3.38 -33.37 -12.54
N ASP A 448 -2.90 -32.48 -13.40
CA ASP A 448 -2.78 -32.69 -14.85
C ASP A 448 -1.32 -32.49 -15.25
N GLY A 449 -0.61 -33.60 -15.46
CA GLY A 449 0.82 -33.60 -15.75
C GLY A 449 1.39 -35.02 -15.77
N ASP A 450 2.69 -35.12 -16.05
CA ASP A 450 3.42 -36.39 -16.00
C ASP A 450 4.20 -36.49 -14.67
N MET A 451 4.02 -37.58 -13.93
CA MET A 451 4.77 -37.83 -12.69
C MET A 451 6.28 -37.95 -12.92
N ALA A 452 6.74 -38.21 -14.15
CA ALA A 452 8.15 -38.11 -14.52
C ALA A 452 8.75 -36.71 -14.31
N ASN A 453 7.90 -35.67 -14.31
CA ASN A 453 8.27 -34.28 -14.05
C ASN A 453 8.09 -33.87 -12.57
N VAL A 454 7.65 -34.79 -11.71
CA VAL A 454 7.50 -34.57 -10.26
C VAL A 454 8.65 -35.26 -9.53
N VAL A 455 9.55 -34.48 -8.93
CA VAL A 455 10.61 -34.99 -8.06
C VAL A 455 10.05 -35.17 -6.65
N THR A 456 9.68 -36.40 -6.31
CA THR A 456 8.97 -36.71 -5.06
C THR A 456 9.81 -36.51 -3.81
N ASN A 457 11.13 -36.68 -3.89
CA ASN A 457 12.04 -36.55 -2.75
C ASN A 457 11.63 -37.38 -1.50
N GLY A 458 10.96 -38.52 -1.71
CA GLY A 458 10.43 -39.36 -0.63
C GLY A 458 9.06 -38.96 -0.09
N HIS A 459 8.42 -37.95 -0.68
CA HIS A 459 7.07 -37.49 -0.39
C HIS A 459 6.04 -38.01 -1.41
N THR A 460 4.77 -37.82 -1.10
CA THR A 460 3.65 -38.26 -1.96
C THR A 460 2.82 -37.07 -2.41
N LEU A 461 2.52 -37.03 -3.72
CA LEU A 461 1.47 -36.16 -4.25
C LEU A 461 0.14 -36.92 -4.17
N TYR A 462 -0.84 -36.33 -3.49
CA TYR A 462 -2.21 -36.83 -3.44
C TYR A 462 -3.11 -35.96 -4.31
N ALA A 463 -3.82 -36.57 -5.26
CA ALA A 463 -4.90 -35.95 -6.01
C ALA A 463 -6.23 -36.55 -5.56
N ASN A 464 -7.13 -35.72 -5.03
CA ASN A 464 -8.44 -36.11 -4.52
C ASN A 464 -8.35 -37.30 -3.53
N GLY A 465 -7.41 -37.21 -2.58
CA GLY A 465 -7.18 -38.20 -1.54
C GLY A 465 -6.48 -39.50 -2.00
N THR A 466 -6.10 -39.61 -3.26
CA THR A 466 -5.40 -40.79 -3.81
C THR A 466 -3.98 -40.41 -4.21
N ALA A 467 -3.00 -41.24 -3.89
CA ALA A 467 -1.63 -41.03 -4.36
C ALA A 467 -1.60 -41.05 -5.91
N VAL A 468 -0.88 -40.09 -6.49
CA VAL A 468 -0.65 -40.04 -7.94
C VAL A 468 0.54 -40.94 -8.28
N ASP A 469 0.35 -41.85 -9.25
CA ASP A 469 1.33 -42.84 -9.68
C ASP A 469 2.09 -42.43 -10.95
#